data_AF-A0A221NRX7-F1
#
_entry.id   AF-A0A221NRX7-F1
#
_cell.length_a   1.000
_cell.length_b   1.000
_cell.length_c   1.000
_cell.angle_alpha   90.00
_cell.angle_beta   90.00
_cell.angle_gamma   90.00
#
_symmetry.space_group_name_H-M   'P 1'
#
loop_
_entity.id
_entity.type
_entity.pdbx_description
1 polymer ?
#
loop_
_entity_poly.entity_id
_entity_poly.type
_entity_poly.pdbx_seq_one_letter_code
_entity_poly.pdbx_strand_id
1 'polypeptide(L)'
;MAGHRLTLRDGDLTDLEGVILTSVARTWVDLATMLPMDDLIVVGDAIISEHSRTFGPPRVALVSLQALKSFVEKANGVHGVRKARVALDALRVGVDSPPETKLRLLLEEAGLPAFVPNCRVDDVLGKPVWTDLGCPEYRICLEYEGLHHLLPEQQALDAYRDQRVSEAGWRQVKINKIDMTHGRKWVVARVSQGLRKQGWTG
;
A
#
# COMPACT_ATOMS: atom_id res chain seq x y z
N MET A 1 -19.23 36.88 -2.33
CA MET A 1 -18.39 35.67 -2.42
C MET A 1 -17.62 35.73 -3.73
N ALA A 2 -16.29 35.81 -3.69
CA ALA A 2 -15.49 35.60 -4.89
C ALA A 2 -15.44 34.08 -5.13
N GLY A 3 -16.12 33.60 -6.17
CA GLY A 3 -16.04 32.19 -6.54
C GLY A 3 -14.65 31.88 -7.11
N HIS A 4 -14.05 30.77 -6.70
CA HIS A 4 -12.87 30.26 -7.37
C HIS A 4 -13.28 29.69 -8.73
N ARG A 5 -12.70 30.21 -9.81
CA ARG A 5 -12.88 29.69 -11.17
C ARG A 5 -11.70 28.80 -11.52
N LEU A 6 -11.99 27.57 -11.93
CA LEU A 6 -11.01 26.59 -12.37
C LEU A 6 -11.26 26.26 -13.84
N THR A 7 -10.20 26.28 -14.65
CA THR A 7 -10.25 25.77 -16.03
C THR A 7 -9.92 24.28 -16.00
N LEU A 8 -10.85 23.46 -16.47
CA LEU A 8 -10.68 22.02 -16.64
C LEU A 8 -10.15 21.71 -18.04
N ARG A 9 -9.26 20.74 -18.14
CA ARG A 9 -8.59 20.30 -19.37
C ARG A 9 -9.14 18.96 -19.83
N ASP A 10 -8.82 18.58 -21.06
CA ASP A 10 -9.04 17.22 -21.54
C ASP A 10 -8.32 16.21 -20.63
N GLY A 11 -9.07 15.20 -20.17
CA GLY A 11 -8.60 14.21 -19.18
C GLY A 11 -8.83 14.60 -17.71
N ASP A 12 -9.22 15.84 -17.41
CA ASP A 12 -9.65 16.21 -16.05
C ASP A 12 -11.05 15.68 -15.73
N LEU A 13 -11.84 15.36 -16.76
CA LEU A 13 -13.22 14.94 -16.66
C LEU A 13 -13.39 13.49 -17.14
N THR A 14 -14.35 12.79 -16.54
CA THR A 14 -14.85 11.49 -16.98
C THR A 14 -16.37 11.49 -16.92
N ASP A 15 -17.00 10.70 -17.79
CA ASP A 15 -18.43 10.41 -17.71
C ASP A 15 -18.62 9.12 -16.91
N LEU A 16 -19.55 9.16 -15.96
CA LEU A 16 -20.05 7.99 -15.26
C LEU A 16 -21.57 7.97 -15.38
N GLU A 17 -22.08 7.14 -16.29
CA GLU A 17 -23.52 6.97 -16.53
C GLU A 17 -24.24 8.30 -16.86
N GLY A 18 -23.60 9.17 -17.65
CA GLY A 18 -24.14 10.48 -18.03
C GLY A 18 -23.87 11.59 -17.01
N VAL A 19 -23.18 11.28 -15.90
CA VAL A 19 -22.75 12.26 -14.91
C VAL A 19 -21.29 12.62 -15.14
N ILE A 20 -21.02 13.90 -15.43
CA ILE A 20 -19.67 14.42 -15.60
C ILE A 20 -19.02 14.63 -14.23
N LEU A 21 -17.95 13.89 -13.99
CA LEU A 21 -17.15 13.91 -12.77
C LEU A 21 -15.70 14.27 -13.09
N THR A 22 -14.91 14.64 -12.08
CA THR A 22 -13.47 14.66 -12.23
C THR A 22 -12.94 13.24 -12.45
N SER A 23 -11.95 13.07 -13.32
CA SER A 23 -11.27 11.79 -13.48
C SER A 23 -10.59 11.38 -12.17
N VAL A 24 -10.31 10.08 -12.01
CA VAL A 24 -9.64 9.56 -10.80
C VAL A 24 -8.30 10.27 -10.57
N ALA A 25 -7.49 10.42 -11.63
CA ALA A 25 -6.21 11.10 -11.57
C ALA A 25 -6.35 12.58 -11.18
N ARG A 26 -7.36 13.27 -11.74
CA ARG A 26 -7.64 14.66 -11.40
C ARG A 26 -8.04 14.82 -9.93
N THR A 27 -8.96 13.98 -9.48
CA THR A 27 -9.45 13.95 -8.10
C THR A 27 -8.31 13.75 -7.12
N TRP A 28 -7.38 12.83 -7.41
CA TRP A 28 -6.20 12.61 -6.56
C TRP A 28 -5.27 13.83 -6.48
N VAL A 29 -5.04 14.54 -7.60
CA VAL A 29 -4.26 15.78 -7.59
C VAL A 29 -4.98 16.88 -6.79
N ASP A 30 -6.30 16.98 -6.89
CA ASP A 30 -7.08 17.95 -6.10
C ASP A 30 -7.01 17.64 -4.59
N LEU A 31 -7.04 16.36 -4.21
CA LEU A 31 -6.85 15.93 -2.82
C LEU A 31 -5.49 16.32 -2.24
N ALA A 32 -4.46 16.51 -3.06
CA ALA A 32 -3.14 16.96 -2.60
C ALA A 32 -3.18 18.37 -1.96
N THR A 33 -4.25 19.12 -2.18
CA THR A 33 -4.46 20.44 -1.58
C THR A 33 -5.06 20.38 -0.17
N MET A 34 -5.63 19.22 0.20
CA MET A 34 -6.39 19.02 1.44
C MET A 34 -5.75 18.00 2.37
N LEU A 35 -5.12 16.96 1.82
CA LEU A 35 -4.58 15.84 2.60
C LEU A 35 -3.13 16.08 3.01
N PRO A 36 -2.68 15.60 4.18
CA PRO A 36 -1.27 15.39 4.50
C PRO A 36 -0.56 14.48 3.49
N MET A 37 0.78 14.46 3.49
CA MET A 37 1.54 13.67 2.50
C MET A 37 1.21 12.17 2.58
N ASP A 38 1.27 11.59 3.77
CA ASP A 38 1.03 10.16 3.98
C ASP A 38 -0.39 9.75 3.56
N ASP A 39 -1.39 10.57 3.90
CA ASP A 39 -2.77 10.28 3.52
C ASP A 39 -2.99 10.44 2.00
N LEU A 40 -2.26 11.35 1.34
CA LEU A 40 -2.26 11.43 -0.12
C LEU A 40 -1.65 10.18 -0.77
N ILE A 41 -0.56 9.66 -0.18
CA ILE A 41 0.07 8.40 -0.62
C ILE A 41 -0.86 7.21 -0.39
N VAL A 42 -1.55 7.15 0.76
CA VAL A 42 -2.58 6.13 1.05
C VAL A 42 -3.66 6.11 -0.03
N VAL A 43 -4.22 7.27 -0.38
CA VAL A 43 -5.23 7.33 -1.44
C VAL A 43 -4.62 6.95 -2.78
N GLY A 44 -3.38 7.38 -3.07
CA GLY A 44 -2.66 7.06 -4.29
C GLY A 44 -2.44 5.56 -4.46
N ASP A 45 -1.93 4.88 -3.43
CA ASP A 45 -1.77 3.42 -3.39
C ASP A 45 -3.10 2.71 -3.62
N ALA A 46 -4.19 3.18 -2.99
CA ALA A 46 -5.51 2.57 -3.12
C ALA A 46 -6.08 2.64 -4.54
N ILE A 47 -5.93 3.77 -5.24
CA ILE A 47 -6.48 3.96 -6.59
C ILE A 47 -5.67 3.25 -7.69
N ILE A 48 -4.38 3.02 -7.46
CA ILE A 48 -3.50 2.27 -8.39
C ILE A 48 -3.39 0.79 -8.06
N SER A 49 -4.00 0.33 -6.96
CA SER A 49 -3.84 -1.04 -6.50
C SER A 49 -4.52 -2.02 -7.43
N GLU A 50 -3.71 -2.92 -7.99
CA GLU A 50 -4.12 -4.04 -8.82
C GLU A 50 -3.30 -5.27 -8.45
N HIS A 51 -3.94 -6.43 -8.45
CA HIS A 51 -3.28 -7.72 -8.27
C HIS A 51 -4.21 -8.89 -8.60
N SER A 52 -3.61 -10.05 -8.86
CA SER A 52 -4.32 -11.32 -8.98
C SER A 52 -3.71 -12.34 -8.03
N ARG A 53 -4.57 -13.01 -7.26
CA ARG A 53 -4.21 -14.06 -6.31
C ARG A 53 -4.89 -15.36 -6.70
N THR A 54 -4.53 -16.49 -6.09
CA THR A 54 -5.26 -17.77 -6.30
C THR A 54 -6.57 -17.83 -5.53
N PHE A 55 -6.95 -16.77 -4.83
CA PHE A 55 -8.19 -16.66 -4.08
C PHE A 55 -8.81 -15.27 -4.29
N GLY A 56 -10.13 -15.22 -4.26
CA GLY A 56 -10.88 -13.99 -4.50
C GLY A 56 -10.84 -13.53 -5.97
N PRO A 57 -11.67 -12.54 -6.32
CA PRO A 57 -11.58 -11.89 -7.62
C PRO A 57 -10.27 -11.08 -7.74
N PRO A 58 -9.75 -10.89 -8.96
CA PRO A 58 -8.63 -9.99 -9.18
C PRO A 58 -9.02 -8.56 -8.77
N ARG A 59 -8.09 -7.84 -8.15
CA ARG A 59 -8.24 -6.41 -7.88
C ARG A 59 -7.82 -5.64 -9.13
N VAL A 60 -8.70 -4.77 -9.59
CA VAL A 60 -8.46 -3.91 -10.75
C VAL A 60 -8.26 -2.47 -10.26
N ALA A 61 -7.19 -1.82 -10.74
CA ALA A 61 -6.92 -0.43 -10.40
C ALA A 61 -7.98 0.50 -10.99
N LEU A 62 -8.32 1.57 -10.25
CA LEU A 62 -9.19 2.64 -10.77
C LEU A 62 -8.47 3.48 -11.83
N VAL A 63 -7.15 3.59 -11.71
CA VAL A 63 -6.26 4.19 -12.70
C VAL A 63 -4.91 3.48 -12.63
N SER A 64 -4.34 3.08 -13.78
CA SER A 64 -3.03 2.45 -13.76
C SER A 64 -1.97 3.46 -13.29
N LEU A 65 -0.91 2.99 -12.62
CA LEU A 65 0.20 3.84 -12.20
C LEU A 65 0.78 4.62 -13.40
N GLN A 66 0.87 4.00 -14.58
CA GLN A 66 1.37 4.65 -15.77
C GLN A 66 0.46 5.78 -16.26
N ALA A 67 -0.86 5.59 -16.23
CA ALA A 67 -1.83 6.63 -16.59
C ALA A 67 -1.79 7.78 -15.58
N LEU A 68 -1.67 7.48 -14.28
CA LEU A 68 -1.53 8.48 -13.22
C LEU A 68 -0.26 9.33 -13.39
N LYS A 69 0.89 8.69 -13.66
CA LYS A 69 2.16 9.37 -13.97
C LYS A 69 1.99 10.32 -15.16
N SER A 70 1.42 9.83 -16.25
CA SER A 70 1.20 10.59 -17.48
C SER A 70 0.29 11.81 -17.25
N PHE A 71 -0.70 11.69 -16.36
CA PHE A 71 -1.57 12.80 -15.98
C PHE A 71 -0.79 13.87 -15.20
N VAL A 72 -0.03 13.47 -14.17
CA VAL A 72 0.73 14.39 -13.29
C VAL A 72 1.83 15.15 -14.05
N GLU A 73 2.44 14.52 -15.05
CA GLU A 73 3.41 15.16 -15.95
C GLU A 73 2.78 16.34 -16.72
N LYS A 74 1.53 16.17 -17.18
CA LYS A 74 0.78 17.16 -17.97
C LYS A 74 0.02 18.18 -17.12
N ALA A 75 -0.17 17.93 -15.83
CA ALA A 75 -0.91 18.77 -14.89
C ALA A 75 -0.18 20.06 -14.46
N ASN A 76 0.69 20.63 -15.31
CA ASN A 76 1.40 21.87 -15.01
C ASN A 76 0.44 23.02 -14.69
N GLY A 77 0.68 23.73 -13.59
CA GLY A 77 -0.18 24.84 -13.14
C GLY A 77 -1.47 24.42 -12.42
N VAL A 78 -1.73 23.10 -12.26
CA VAL A 78 -2.83 22.62 -11.41
C VAL A 78 -2.43 22.74 -9.94
N HIS A 79 -3.32 23.27 -9.10
CA HIS A 79 -3.09 23.36 -7.67
C HIS A 79 -2.91 21.95 -7.07
N GLY A 80 -1.97 21.78 -6.13
CA GLY A 80 -1.64 20.47 -5.57
C GLY A 80 -0.63 19.63 -6.37
N VAL A 81 -0.41 19.91 -7.66
CA VAL A 81 0.44 19.06 -8.53
C VAL A 81 1.88 18.88 -8.03
N ARG A 82 2.46 19.91 -7.39
CA ARG A 82 3.82 19.81 -6.84
C ARG A 82 3.91 18.75 -5.74
N LYS A 83 2.91 18.71 -4.85
CA LYS A 83 2.84 17.70 -3.78
C LYS A 83 2.50 16.32 -4.36
N ALA A 84 1.59 16.27 -5.33
CA ALA A 84 1.24 15.05 -6.05
C ALA A 84 2.47 14.41 -6.73
N ARG A 85 3.38 15.20 -7.31
CA ARG A 85 4.65 14.70 -7.88
C ARG A 85 5.52 14.00 -6.84
N VAL A 86 5.68 14.60 -5.66
CA VAL A 86 6.46 13.98 -4.57
C VAL A 86 5.77 12.70 -4.08
N ALA A 87 4.45 12.72 -3.91
CA ALA A 87 3.70 11.54 -3.49
C ALA A 87 3.77 10.40 -4.52
N LEU A 88 3.78 10.73 -5.81
CA LEU A 88 3.83 9.78 -6.92
C LEU A 88 5.06 8.86 -6.86
N ASP A 89 6.21 9.37 -6.42
CA ASP A 89 7.45 8.60 -6.26
C ASP A 89 7.36 7.59 -5.10
N ALA A 90 6.52 7.88 -4.11
CA ALA A 90 6.30 7.03 -2.94
C ALA A 90 5.20 5.98 -3.15
N LEU A 91 4.43 6.04 -4.25
CA LEU A 91 3.33 5.08 -4.48
C LEU A 91 3.84 3.68 -4.78
N ARG A 92 3.05 2.67 -4.40
CA ARG A 92 3.27 1.26 -4.70
C ARG A 92 1.98 0.59 -5.13
N VAL A 93 2.08 -0.24 -6.17
CA VAL A 93 0.98 -1.08 -6.64
C VAL A 93 0.83 -2.28 -5.70
N GLY A 94 -0.41 -2.69 -5.44
CA GLY A 94 -0.73 -3.92 -4.73
C GLY A 94 -1.04 -3.75 -3.24
N VAL A 95 -1.11 -2.52 -2.72
CA VAL A 95 -1.51 -2.28 -1.33
C VAL A 95 -3.03 -2.45 -1.18
N ASP A 96 -3.47 -3.17 -0.15
CA ASP A 96 -4.88 -3.45 0.06
C ASP A 96 -5.57 -2.53 1.07
N SER A 97 -4.81 -1.94 2.00
CA SER A 97 -5.37 -1.13 3.08
C SER A 97 -4.50 0.08 3.49
N PRO A 98 -5.10 1.14 4.07
CA PRO A 98 -4.35 2.29 4.58
C PRO A 98 -3.25 1.96 5.60
N PRO A 99 -3.44 1.02 6.56
CA PRO A 99 -2.38 0.67 7.49
C PRO A 99 -1.15 0.06 6.83
N GLU A 100 -1.29 -0.69 5.75
CA GLU A 100 -0.16 -1.26 4.99
C GLU A 100 0.72 -0.15 4.39
N THR A 101 0.12 0.84 3.73
CA THR A 101 0.85 2.02 3.23
C THR A 101 1.57 2.72 4.38
N LYS A 102 0.88 2.97 5.50
CA LYS A 102 1.47 3.67 6.66
C LYS A 102 2.61 2.88 7.29
N LEU A 103 2.49 1.55 7.38
CA LEU A 103 3.55 0.68 7.85
C LEU A 103 4.74 0.74 6.90
N ARG A 104 4.52 0.61 5.59
CA ARG A 104 5.60 0.71 4.59
C ARG A 104 6.36 2.03 4.69
N LEU A 105 5.66 3.17 4.70
CA LEU A 105 6.29 4.50 4.80
C LEU A 105 7.11 4.63 6.09
N LEU A 106 6.56 4.16 7.22
CA LEU A 106 7.25 4.19 8.51
C LEU A 106 8.58 3.42 8.47
N LEU A 107 8.62 2.28 7.76
CA LEU A 107 9.83 1.45 7.62
C LEU A 107 10.83 2.07 6.65
N GLU A 108 10.36 2.58 5.51
CA GLU A 108 11.19 3.29 4.51
C GLU A 108 11.87 4.51 5.15
N GLU A 109 11.13 5.33 5.90
CA GLU A 109 11.68 6.48 6.62
C GLU A 109 12.71 6.08 7.68
N ALA A 110 12.62 4.86 8.22
CA ALA A 110 13.53 4.33 9.22
C ALA A 110 14.79 3.70 8.61
N GLY A 111 14.93 3.72 7.28
CA GLY A 111 16.08 3.17 6.58
C GLY A 111 16.13 1.64 6.61
N LEU A 112 14.99 0.98 6.84
CA LEU A 112 14.94 -0.48 6.75
C LEU A 112 15.00 -0.93 5.28
N PRO A 113 15.38 -2.20 5.02
CA PRO A 113 15.29 -2.79 3.69
C PRO A 113 13.91 -2.60 3.07
N ALA A 114 13.86 -2.56 1.74
CA ALA A 114 12.62 -2.31 1.02
C ALA A 114 11.63 -3.47 1.22
N PHE A 115 10.40 -3.11 1.59
CA PHE A 115 9.25 -4.03 1.65
C PHE A 115 8.33 -3.79 0.46
N VAL A 116 7.99 -4.85 -0.26
CA VAL A 116 7.08 -4.83 -1.42
C VAL A 116 5.67 -5.26 -0.99
N PRO A 117 4.62 -4.52 -1.39
CA PRO A 117 3.24 -4.92 -1.12
C PRO A 117 2.84 -6.21 -1.82
N ASN A 118 1.83 -6.89 -1.27
CA ASN A 118 1.24 -8.10 -1.84
C ASN A 118 2.30 -9.13 -2.25
N CYS A 119 3.29 -9.33 -1.38
CA CYS A 119 4.45 -10.14 -1.69
C CYS A 119 4.06 -11.62 -1.77
N ARG A 120 4.37 -12.25 -2.91
CA ARG A 120 4.21 -13.69 -3.11
C ARG A 120 5.33 -14.45 -2.40
N VAL A 121 4.93 -15.40 -1.58
CA VAL A 121 5.77 -16.42 -0.95
C VAL A 121 5.34 -17.77 -1.50
N ASP A 122 6.27 -18.51 -2.10
CA ASP A 122 5.99 -19.90 -2.49
C ASP A 122 6.31 -20.81 -1.30
N ASP A 123 5.34 -21.67 -0.93
CA ASP A 123 5.56 -22.66 0.12
C ASP A 123 6.49 -23.79 -0.34
N VAL A 124 6.74 -24.76 0.55
CA VAL A 124 7.60 -25.93 0.27
C VAL A 124 7.12 -26.81 -0.89
N LEU A 125 5.85 -26.68 -1.31
CA LEU A 125 5.25 -27.37 -2.45
C LEU A 125 5.14 -26.47 -3.69
N GLY A 126 5.69 -25.25 -3.67
CA GLY A 126 5.60 -24.27 -4.75
C GLY A 126 4.22 -23.62 -4.87
N LYS A 127 3.34 -23.76 -3.88
CA LYS A 127 2.03 -23.10 -3.88
C LYS A 127 2.16 -21.71 -3.27
N PRO A 128 1.57 -20.68 -3.90
CA PRO A 128 1.70 -19.31 -3.41
C PRO A 128 0.91 -19.05 -2.11
N VAL A 129 1.45 -18.14 -1.32
CA VAL A 129 0.85 -17.41 -0.20
C VAL A 129 1.16 -15.93 -0.45
N TRP A 130 0.20 -15.03 -0.20
CA TRP A 130 0.40 -13.59 -0.34
C TRP A 130 0.40 -12.98 1.04
N THR A 131 1.35 -12.07 1.23
CA THR A 131 1.61 -11.35 2.49
C THR A 131 1.45 -9.86 2.23
N ASP A 132 1.04 -9.10 3.24
CA ASP A 132 0.77 -7.67 3.06
C ASP A 132 1.99 -6.89 2.59
N LEU A 133 3.13 -7.11 3.26
CA LEU A 133 4.42 -6.52 2.93
C LEU A 133 5.51 -7.60 3.03
N GLY A 134 6.36 -7.75 2.02
CA GLY A 134 7.47 -8.71 2.04
C GLY A 134 8.81 -8.11 1.67
N CYS A 135 9.88 -8.61 2.25
CA CYS A 135 11.25 -8.31 1.87
C CYS A 135 11.93 -9.63 1.43
N PRO A 136 11.92 -9.94 0.13
CA PRO A 136 12.46 -11.20 -0.39
C PRO A 136 13.94 -11.41 -0.09
N GLU A 137 14.73 -10.35 -0.06
CA GLU A 137 16.17 -10.38 0.23
C GLU A 137 16.47 -11.07 1.57
N TYR A 138 15.68 -10.74 2.59
CA TYR A 138 15.82 -11.28 3.95
C TYR A 138 14.74 -12.32 4.28
N ARG A 139 13.94 -12.77 3.30
CA ARG A 139 12.82 -13.71 3.52
C ARG A 139 12.01 -13.37 4.77
N ILE A 140 11.60 -12.11 4.89
CA ILE A 140 10.75 -11.65 5.98
C ILE A 140 9.48 -11.04 5.39
N CYS A 141 8.34 -11.29 6.00
CA CYS A 141 7.08 -10.65 5.64
C CYS A 141 6.37 -10.10 6.87
N LEU A 142 5.52 -9.11 6.65
CA LEU A 142 4.70 -8.46 7.65
C LEU A 142 3.24 -8.70 7.29
N GLU A 143 2.43 -8.94 8.30
CA GLU A 143 0.97 -8.96 8.19
C GLU A 143 0.42 -7.88 9.11
N TYR A 144 -0.49 -7.06 8.60
CA TYR A 144 -1.21 -6.09 9.40
C TYR A 144 -2.50 -6.71 9.95
N GLU A 145 -2.51 -7.02 11.25
CA GLU A 145 -3.67 -7.60 11.90
C GLU A 145 -4.63 -6.51 12.37
N GLY A 146 -5.78 -6.42 11.72
CA GLY A 146 -6.93 -5.67 12.22
C GLY A 146 -7.45 -6.23 13.54
N LEU A 147 -8.18 -5.41 14.31
CA LEU A 147 -8.90 -5.89 15.50
C LEU A 147 -10.13 -6.68 15.03
N HIS A 148 -9.98 -7.99 14.81
CA HIS A 148 -11.08 -8.85 14.39
C HIS A 148 -11.34 -9.96 15.41
N HIS A 149 -12.59 -10.09 15.84
CA HIS A 149 -13.10 -11.30 16.47
C HIS A 149 -13.37 -12.33 15.37
N LEU A 150 -12.30 -12.97 14.90
CA LEU A 150 -12.38 -14.00 13.87
C LEU A 150 -13.10 -15.25 14.40
N LEU A 151 -13.86 -15.91 13.52
CA LEU A 151 -14.45 -17.22 13.81
C LEU A 151 -13.34 -18.28 13.96
N PRO A 152 -13.55 -19.35 14.76
CA PRO A 152 -12.53 -20.40 14.94
C PRO A 152 -11.99 -21.01 13.63
N GLU A 153 -12.85 -21.14 12.62
CA GLU A 153 -12.46 -21.64 11.29
C GLU A 153 -11.48 -20.71 10.57
N GLN A 154 -11.69 -19.39 10.68
CA GLN A 154 -10.78 -18.39 10.12
C GLN A 154 -9.43 -18.43 10.83
N GLN A 155 -9.43 -18.57 12.15
CA GLN A 155 -8.19 -18.70 12.93
C GLN A 155 -7.38 -19.94 12.53
N ALA A 156 -8.05 -21.07 12.26
CA ALA A 156 -7.38 -22.29 11.80
C ALA A 156 -6.78 -22.13 10.40
N LEU A 157 -7.48 -21.45 9.49
CA LEU A 157 -6.96 -21.15 8.15
C LEU A 157 -5.76 -20.20 8.20
N ASP A 158 -5.80 -19.18 9.03
CA ASP A 158 -4.70 -18.24 9.22
C ASP A 158 -3.48 -18.93 9.83
N ALA A 159 -3.67 -19.77 10.86
CA ALA A 159 -2.59 -20.55 11.44
C ALA A 159 -1.92 -21.50 10.41
N TYR A 160 -2.72 -22.11 9.53
CA TYR A 160 -2.19 -22.94 8.45
C TYR A 160 -1.41 -22.12 7.41
N ARG A 161 -1.87 -20.90 7.09
CA ARG A 161 -1.11 -19.97 6.22
C ARG A 161 0.21 -19.58 6.85
N ASP A 162 0.21 -19.21 8.13
CA ASP A 162 1.42 -18.82 8.87
C ASP A 162 2.44 -19.97 8.91
N GLN A 163 1.98 -21.20 9.12
CA GLN A 163 2.82 -22.39 9.07
C GLN A 163 3.50 -22.55 7.70
N ARG A 164 2.74 -22.42 6.60
CA ARG A 164 3.28 -22.55 5.23
C ARG A 164 4.36 -21.51 4.94
N VAL A 165 4.17 -20.27 5.39
CA VAL A 165 5.16 -19.20 5.26
C VAL A 165 6.42 -19.54 6.08
N SER A 166 6.25 -20.00 7.32
CA SER A 166 7.37 -20.39 8.18
C SER A 166 8.17 -21.56 7.60
N GLU A 167 7.50 -22.60 7.10
CA GLU A 167 8.14 -23.77 6.48
C GLU A 167 8.88 -23.42 5.19
N ALA A 168 8.44 -22.39 4.47
CA ALA A 168 9.16 -21.81 3.33
C ALA A 168 10.45 -21.05 3.74
N GLY A 169 10.78 -21.03 5.04
CA GLY A 169 11.93 -20.32 5.58
C GLY A 169 11.72 -18.81 5.73
N TRP A 170 10.48 -18.34 5.56
CA TRP A 170 10.16 -16.93 5.77
C TRP A 170 9.89 -16.65 7.24
N ARG A 171 10.33 -15.48 7.70
CA ARG A 171 9.95 -14.98 9.02
C ARG A 171 8.76 -14.04 8.88
N GLN A 172 7.66 -14.36 9.53
CA GLN A 172 6.50 -13.47 9.59
C GLN A 172 6.57 -12.59 10.84
N VAL A 173 6.22 -11.30 10.69
CA VAL A 173 6.07 -10.35 11.79
C VAL A 173 4.70 -9.71 11.71
N LYS A 174 3.83 -10.06 12.65
CA LYS A 174 2.50 -9.49 12.78
C LYS A 174 2.57 -8.14 13.50
N ILE A 175 1.98 -7.12 12.89
CA ILE A 175 1.84 -5.75 13.40
C ILE A 175 0.34 -5.45 13.49
N ASN A 176 -0.14 -5.06 14.67
CA ASN A 176 -1.54 -4.68 14.82
C ASN A 176 -1.70 -3.19 15.15
N LYS A 177 -2.96 -2.76 15.30
CA LYS A 177 -3.28 -1.38 15.68
C LYS A 177 -2.61 -0.95 16.99
N ILE A 178 -2.51 -1.84 17.97
CA ILE A 178 -1.87 -1.56 19.26
C ILE A 178 -0.37 -1.31 19.05
N ASP A 179 0.33 -2.14 18.27
CA ASP A 179 1.73 -1.91 17.91
C ASP A 179 1.92 -0.53 17.24
N MET A 180 1.02 -0.15 16.31
CA MET A 180 1.06 1.16 15.66
C MET A 180 0.86 2.31 16.65
N THR A 181 0.01 2.16 17.67
CA THR A 181 -0.20 3.19 18.71
C THR A 181 0.98 3.39 19.64
N HIS A 182 1.83 2.36 19.84
CA HIS A 182 3.10 2.52 20.56
C HIS A 182 4.13 3.35 19.77
N GLY A 183 3.87 3.57 18.48
CA GLY A 183 4.60 4.48 17.62
C GLY A 183 5.83 3.87 16.94
N ARG A 184 6.50 4.72 16.17
CA ARG A 184 7.55 4.33 15.21
C ARG A 184 8.68 3.49 15.82
N LYS A 185 9.22 3.89 16.99
CA LYS A 185 10.34 3.17 17.62
C LYS A 185 9.98 1.70 17.94
N TRP A 186 8.74 1.46 18.37
CA TRP A 186 8.25 0.12 18.71
C TRP A 186 8.16 -0.77 17.46
N VAL A 187 7.48 -0.27 16.42
CA VAL A 187 7.29 -1.00 15.16
C VAL A 187 8.64 -1.29 14.50
N VAL A 188 9.52 -0.29 14.40
CA VAL A 188 10.86 -0.45 13.81
C VAL A 188 11.68 -1.48 14.59
N ALA A 189 11.67 -1.45 15.93
CA ALA A 189 12.40 -2.42 16.73
C ALA A 189 11.91 -3.86 16.49
N ARG A 190 10.59 -4.05 16.41
CA ARG A 190 9.96 -5.35 16.16
C ARG A 190 10.33 -5.91 14.78
N VAL A 191 10.23 -5.10 13.73
CA VAL A 191 10.61 -5.50 12.37
C VAL A 191 12.12 -5.72 12.27
N SER A 192 12.94 -4.83 12.84
CA SER A 192 14.41 -4.94 12.87
C SER A 192 14.88 -6.23 13.56
N GLN A 193 14.22 -6.63 14.66
CA GLN A 193 14.53 -7.90 15.32
C GLN A 193 14.23 -9.10 14.39
N GLY A 194 13.14 -9.02 13.62
CA GLY A 194 12.83 -10.03 12.62
C GLY A 194 13.89 -10.09 11.51
N LEU A 195 14.26 -8.94 10.97
CA LEU A 195 15.27 -8.81 9.92
C LEU A 195 16.64 -9.37 10.36
N ARG A 196 17.08 -9.04 11.59
CA ARG A 196 18.35 -9.56 12.15
C ARG A 196 18.37 -11.07 12.29
N LYS A 197 17.23 -11.68 12.63
CA LYS A 197 17.10 -13.15 12.66
C LYS A 197 17.21 -13.79 11.28
N GLN A 198 17.08 -13.00 10.22
CA GLN A 198 17.26 -13.41 8.83
C GLN A 198 18.54 -12.86 8.20
N GLY A 199 19.51 -12.40 9.02
CA GLY A 199 20.84 -12.04 8.55
C GLY A 199 21.04 -10.57 8.17
N TRP A 200 20.07 -9.68 8.39
CA TRP A 200 20.28 -8.23 8.24
C TRP A 200 21.17 -7.68 9.37
N THR A 201 22.23 -6.95 9.03
CA THR A 201 23.23 -6.46 10.00
C THR A 201 22.95 -5.06 10.57
N GLY A 202 22.04 -4.29 9.94
CA GLY A 202 21.75 -2.90 10.34
C GLY A 202 22.41 -1.90 9.41
#